data_AF-A0ABD5IVW0-F1
#
_entry.id   AF-A0ABD5IVW0-F1
#
_cell.length_a   1.000
_cell.length_b   1.000
_cell.length_c   1.000
_cell.angle_alpha   90.00
_cell.angle_beta   90.00
_cell.angle_gamma   90.00
#
_symmetry.space_group_name_H-M   'P 1'
#
loop_
_entity.id
_entity.type
_entity.pdbx_description
1 polymer ?
#
loop_
_entity_poly.entity_id
_entity_poly.type
_entity_poly.pdbx_seq_one_letter_code
_entity_poly.pdbx_strand_id
1 'polypeptide(L)'
;MSGFKRVLLLGTGPTSIQLAATLKKQLNCYVGISGRESVRSEKVFAALKQSGHLIRVSVQNEKHQAMAGECFIDQVFKGYGTIKGDWDTIIFSVTTDAYMDVLKQMNDELLKQVKCIVLISPTFGSNSLIRNYMKRINSDVEIISFSTYYGDTRWIHNQPPNHVLTTGVKKKIYIGSTHDPSENIDRLCQLYEKLGIALERMQSPIEAETRNISLYVHPPLFMNDFSLQAIFGELDTKKYVYKIYPEGPITQYLIREMLAHWKEIMNMIGKMNIQGINLLKFMIDDNYPVRPESLSREDIENFNHLEPIHQEYLLYIRYTSLLIDPFSEPDKEGKYFDFSAVPFRKVFVNKEGYWEIPRMPKEDYYRIKIIQGIAKYLNVDCPTIDTFIERYERKIETFTQSHREELLSHAFTVQHFAEDLQMICSEIGKSITAKS
;
A
#
# COMPACT_ATOMS: atom_id res chain seq x y z
N MET A 1 10.70 25.15 12.39
CA MET A 1 9.35 25.34 12.98
C MET A 1 8.53 24.08 12.71
N SER A 2 8.03 23.38 13.75
CA SER A 2 7.53 22.00 13.60
C SER A 2 6.39 21.84 12.58
N GLY A 3 6.57 20.96 11.58
CA GLY A 3 5.57 20.68 10.54
C GLY A 3 4.32 19.94 11.02
N PHE A 4 4.28 19.43 12.25
CA PHE A 4 3.20 18.57 12.75
C PHE A 4 2.33 19.22 13.83
N LYS A 5 2.12 20.55 13.83
CA LYS A 5 1.15 21.15 14.78
C LYS A 5 -0.28 20.96 14.30
N ARG A 6 -0.55 21.25 13.03
CA ARG A 6 -1.86 21.06 12.39
C ARG A 6 -1.73 20.06 11.25
N VAL A 7 -2.35 18.89 11.42
CA VAL A 7 -2.23 17.76 10.49
C VAL A 7 -3.59 17.43 9.89
N LEU A 8 -3.65 17.37 8.57
CA LEU A 8 -4.84 16.97 7.83
C LEU A 8 -4.65 15.56 7.29
N LEU A 9 -5.52 14.64 7.69
CA LEU A 9 -5.58 13.28 7.16
C LEU A 9 -6.57 13.22 5.99
N LEU A 10 -6.08 12.81 4.83
CA LEU A 10 -6.89 12.58 3.63
C LEU A 10 -7.24 11.09 3.59
N GLY A 11 -8.50 10.78 3.86
CA GLY A 11 -9.06 9.44 4.01
C GLY A 11 -9.91 9.29 5.27
N THR A 12 -10.91 8.41 5.21
CA THR A 12 -11.80 8.08 6.34
C THR A 12 -11.77 6.58 6.67
N GLY A 13 -10.71 5.88 6.22
CA GLY A 13 -10.54 4.46 6.46
C GLY A 13 -10.01 4.14 7.86
N PRO A 14 -9.86 2.85 8.19
CA PRO A 14 -9.32 2.45 9.48
C PRO A 14 -7.90 2.99 9.75
N THR A 15 -7.07 3.05 8.71
CA THR A 15 -5.73 3.67 8.75
C THR A 15 -5.80 5.13 9.18
N SER A 16 -6.72 5.92 8.65
CA SER A 16 -6.89 7.34 9.02
C SER A 16 -7.26 7.50 10.49
N ILE A 17 -8.15 6.64 11.00
CA ILE A 17 -8.55 6.64 12.42
C ILE A 17 -7.38 6.28 13.33
N GLN A 18 -6.62 5.24 12.99
CA GLN A 18 -5.42 4.85 13.74
C GLN A 18 -4.37 5.98 13.75
N LEU A 19 -4.11 6.58 12.59
CA LEU A 19 -3.14 7.67 12.46
C LEU A 19 -3.56 8.88 13.29
N ALA A 20 -4.85 9.24 13.28
CA ALA A 20 -5.37 10.34 14.08
C ALA A 20 -5.14 10.12 15.58
N ALA A 21 -5.50 8.93 16.09
CA ALA A 21 -5.26 8.57 17.49
C ALA A 21 -3.78 8.65 17.86
N THR A 22 -2.92 8.16 16.97
CA THR A 22 -1.46 8.17 17.16
C THR A 22 -0.91 9.59 17.21
N LEU A 23 -1.28 10.44 16.26
CA LEU A 23 -0.81 11.83 16.19
C LEU A 23 -1.28 12.66 17.39
N LYS A 24 -2.55 12.49 17.80
CA LYS A 24 -3.10 13.15 18.99
C LYS A 24 -2.35 12.71 20.26
N LYS A 25 -2.18 11.41 20.45
CA LYS A 25 -1.57 10.84 21.66
C LYS A 25 -0.07 11.13 21.76
N GLN A 26 0.67 11.02 20.66
CA GLN A 26 2.13 11.04 20.68
C GLN A 26 2.74 12.42 20.38
N LEU A 27 2.06 13.26 19.60
CA LEU A 27 2.56 14.57 19.18
C LEU A 27 1.68 15.74 19.64
N ASN A 28 0.51 15.48 20.24
CA ASN A 28 -0.47 16.49 20.62
C ASN A 28 -0.88 17.41 19.45
N CYS A 29 -1.08 16.81 18.27
CA CYS A 29 -1.47 17.54 17.06
C CYS A 29 -2.91 18.06 17.14
N TYR A 30 -3.17 19.15 16.44
CA TYR A 30 -4.51 19.47 15.94
C TYR A 30 -4.77 18.66 14.67
N VAL A 31 -5.79 17.79 14.67
CA VAL A 31 -6.04 16.82 13.59
C VAL A 31 -7.36 17.08 12.89
N GLY A 32 -7.29 17.27 11.59
CA GLY A 32 -8.43 17.26 10.69
C GLY A 32 -8.53 15.93 9.92
N ILE A 33 -9.74 15.51 9.57
CA ILE A 33 -9.99 14.39 8.66
C ILE A 33 -10.86 14.88 7.50
N SER A 34 -10.48 14.52 6.28
CA SER A 34 -11.30 14.72 5.08
C SER A 34 -11.48 13.41 4.32
N GLY A 35 -12.63 13.21 3.69
CA GLY A 35 -12.86 12.07 2.80
C GLY A 35 -13.89 12.38 1.73
N ARG A 36 -13.82 11.67 0.61
CA ARG A 36 -14.82 11.76 -0.47
C ARG A 36 -16.23 11.45 0.03
N GLU A 37 -17.24 11.96 -0.65
CA GLU A 37 -18.61 11.54 -0.45
C GLU A 37 -18.83 10.19 -1.13
N SER A 38 -19.10 9.17 -0.32
CA SER A 38 -19.38 7.81 -0.77
C SER A 38 -20.16 7.11 0.31
N VAL A 39 -20.90 6.06 -0.02
CA VAL A 39 -21.71 5.38 1.00
C VAL A 39 -20.86 4.79 2.14
N ARG A 40 -19.60 4.45 1.87
CA ARG A 40 -18.66 3.96 2.89
C ARG A 40 -18.25 5.07 3.86
N SER A 41 -17.93 6.25 3.36
CA SER A 41 -17.51 7.40 4.17
C SER A 41 -18.69 8.11 4.84
N GLU A 42 -19.90 8.07 4.28
CA GLU A 42 -21.12 8.59 4.90
C GLU A 42 -21.36 7.97 6.29
N LYS A 43 -21.18 6.66 6.40
CA LYS A 43 -21.29 5.96 7.69
C LYS A 43 -20.27 6.47 8.71
N VAL A 44 -19.04 6.76 8.26
CA VAL A 44 -17.97 7.31 9.10
C VAL A 44 -18.35 8.71 9.57
N PHE A 45 -18.78 9.58 8.66
CA PHE A 45 -19.18 10.94 9.01
C PHE A 45 -20.40 10.98 9.94
N ALA A 46 -21.38 10.11 9.72
CA ALA A 46 -22.54 9.98 10.60
C ALA A 46 -22.11 9.57 12.01
N ALA A 47 -21.24 8.56 12.13
CA ALA A 47 -20.73 8.09 13.41
C ALA A 47 -19.88 9.15 14.13
N LEU A 48 -19.03 9.88 13.41
CA LEU A 48 -18.27 11.01 13.97
C LEU A 48 -19.21 12.11 14.45
N LYS A 49 -20.24 12.49 13.67
CA LYS A 49 -21.20 13.51 14.08
C LYS A 49 -21.97 13.10 15.35
N GLN A 50 -22.43 11.85 15.41
CA GLN A 50 -23.19 11.33 16.56
C GLN A 50 -22.37 11.25 17.84
N SER A 51 -21.06 11.01 17.72
CA SER A 51 -20.14 10.85 18.85
C SER A 51 -19.40 12.13 19.24
N GLY A 52 -19.76 13.28 18.67
CA GLY A 52 -19.04 14.54 18.91
C GLY A 52 -17.58 14.49 18.45
N HIS A 53 -17.31 13.75 17.38
CA HIS A 53 -15.99 13.48 16.78
C HIS A 53 -15.07 12.56 17.58
N LEU A 54 -15.60 11.81 18.55
CA LEU A 54 -14.83 10.78 19.25
C LEU A 54 -14.46 9.65 18.29
N ILE A 55 -13.19 9.25 18.32
CA ILE A 55 -12.70 8.03 17.68
C ILE A 55 -12.08 7.10 18.71
N ARG A 56 -12.10 5.80 18.41
CA ARG A 56 -11.53 4.75 19.26
C ARG A 56 -10.69 3.78 18.45
N VAL A 57 -9.54 3.45 19.02
CA VAL A 57 -8.68 2.38 18.55
C VAL A 57 -8.56 1.32 19.65
N SER A 58 -8.84 0.09 19.30
CA SER A 58 -8.54 -1.09 20.12
C SER A 58 -7.47 -1.94 19.46
N VAL A 59 -6.82 -2.79 20.26
CA VAL A 59 -5.79 -3.72 19.77
C VAL A 59 -6.16 -5.15 20.11
N GLN A 60 -5.78 -6.09 19.24
CA GLN A 60 -6.00 -7.51 19.48
C GLN A 60 -4.95 -8.10 20.42
N ASN A 61 -3.71 -7.62 20.33
CA ASN A 61 -2.57 -8.10 21.12
C ASN A 61 -2.12 -7.00 22.08
N GLU A 62 -2.02 -7.31 23.37
CA GLU A 62 -1.60 -6.38 24.42
C GLU A 62 -0.20 -5.79 24.16
N LYS A 63 0.66 -6.48 23.41
CA LYS A 63 1.97 -5.93 22.97
C LYS A 63 1.83 -4.66 22.13
N HIS A 64 0.65 -4.39 21.58
CA HIS A 64 0.38 -3.20 20.77
C HIS A 64 -0.37 -2.10 21.55
N GLN A 65 -0.46 -2.18 22.89
CA GLN A 65 -1.23 -1.24 23.71
C GLN A 65 -0.87 0.24 23.49
N ALA A 66 0.37 0.54 23.08
CA ALA A 66 0.79 1.89 22.69
C ALA A 66 -0.10 2.50 21.58
N MET A 67 -0.63 1.66 20.69
CA MET A 67 -1.51 2.03 19.57
C MET A 67 -2.96 2.28 19.97
N ALA A 68 -3.41 1.73 21.10
CA ALA A 68 -4.77 1.87 21.56
C ALA A 68 -5.03 3.24 22.20
N GLY A 69 -6.28 3.69 22.14
CA GLY A 69 -6.71 4.93 22.78
C GLY A 69 -7.98 5.51 22.18
N GLU A 70 -8.43 6.58 22.81
CA GLU A 70 -9.58 7.37 22.39
C GLU A 70 -9.15 8.83 22.30
N CYS A 71 -9.67 9.54 21.29
CA CYS A 71 -9.45 10.99 21.16
C CYS A 71 -10.53 11.63 20.30
N PHE A 72 -10.64 12.95 20.36
CA PHE A 72 -11.54 13.73 19.53
C PHE A 72 -10.83 14.29 18.30
N ILE A 73 -11.47 14.18 17.14
CA ILE A 73 -11.01 14.84 15.91
C ILE A 73 -11.42 16.31 15.96
N ASP A 74 -10.49 17.22 15.66
CA ASP A 74 -10.71 18.64 15.79
C ASP A 74 -11.56 19.21 14.65
N GLN A 75 -11.36 18.72 13.41
CA GLN A 75 -12.20 19.08 12.25
C GLN A 75 -12.50 17.90 11.34
N VAL A 76 -13.72 17.87 10.80
CA VAL A 76 -14.18 16.83 9.88
C VAL A 76 -14.74 17.50 8.62
N PHE A 77 -14.19 17.15 7.47
CA PHE A 77 -14.59 17.68 6.17
C PHE A 77 -15.21 16.59 5.30
N LYS A 78 -16.37 16.89 4.72
CA LYS A 78 -17.02 16.04 3.72
C LYS A 78 -16.66 16.56 2.34
N GLY A 79 -15.91 15.78 1.57
CA GLY A 79 -15.32 16.22 0.32
C GLY A 79 -14.01 17.00 0.51
N TYR A 80 -13.09 16.86 -0.44
CA TYR A 80 -11.78 17.51 -0.37
C TYR A 80 -11.85 19.01 -0.70
N GLY A 81 -12.79 19.43 -1.55
CA GLY A 81 -13.01 20.85 -1.85
C GLY A 81 -13.62 21.66 -0.70
N THR A 82 -14.08 21.02 0.38
CA THR A 82 -14.67 21.72 1.54
C THR A 82 -13.66 21.99 2.67
N ILE A 83 -12.41 21.57 2.49
CA ILE A 83 -11.34 21.77 3.48
C ILE A 83 -11.09 23.28 3.66
N LYS A 84 -11.05 23.72 4.92
CA LYS A 84 -10.80 25.11 5.31
C LYS A 84 -9.68 25.21 6.34
N GLY A 85 -9.15 26.41 6.47
CA GLY A 85 -8.08 26.76 7.41
C GLY A 85 -6.70 26.26 6.97
N ASP A 86 -5.71 26.59 7.79
CA ASP A 86 -4.31 26.36 7.46
C ASP A 86 -3.85 25.01 8.02
N TRP A 87 -3.00 24.30 7.27
CA TRP A 87 -2.51 22.97 7.64
C TRP A 87 -1.00 22.89 7.40
N ASP A 88 -0.25 22.52 8.43
CA ASP A 88 1.20 22.40 8.32
C ASP A 88 1.60 21.14 7.54
N THR A 89 0.90 20.02 7.81
CA THR A 89 1.14 18.72 7.17
C THR A 89 -0.15 18.14 6.61
N ILE A 90 -0.06 17.58 5.40
CA ILE A 90 -1.08 16.73 4.80
C ILE A 90 -0.58 15.28 4.81
N ILE A 91 -1.44 14.34 5.20
CA ILE A 91 -1.13 12.91 5.16
C ILE A 91 -2.12 12.19 4.25
N PHE A 92 -1.59 11.55 3.21
CA PHE A 92 -2.34 10.67 2.33
C PHE A 92 -2.52 9.29 2.97
N SER A 93 -3.74 9.03 3.42
CA SER A 93 -4.20 7.73 3.93
C SER A 93 -5.27 7.08 3.04
N VAL A 94 -5.47 7.64 1.84
CA VAL A 94 -6.21 7.01 0.74
C VAL A 94 -5.31 6.04 -0.03
N THR A 95 -5.91 5.35 -0.99
CA THR A 95 -5.22 4.44 -1.90
C THR A 95 -4.38 5.25 -2.89
N THR A 96 -3.25 4.70 -3.32
CA THR A 96 -2.25 5.45 -4.11
C THR A 96 -2.76 5.94 -5.47
N ASP A 97 -3.68 5.19 -6.08
CA ASP A 97 -4.36 5.51 -7.33
C ASP A 97 -5.28 6.73 -7.22
N ALA A 98 -5.64 7.14 -5.99
CA ALA A 98 -6.50 8.28 -5.74
C ALA A 98 -5.72 9.57 -5.41
N TYR A 99 -4.38 9.55 -5.30
CA TYR A 99 -3.63 10.71 -4.80
C TYR A 99 -3.86 11.97 -5.64
N MET A 100 -3.82 11.84 -6.97
CA MET A 100 -4.02 12.96 -7.87
C MET A 100 -5.46 13.47 -7.88
N ASP A 101 -6.44 12.56 -7.86
CA ASP A 101 -7.85 12.92 -7.76
C ASP A 101 -8.14 13.73 -6.50
N VAL A 102 -7.50 13.37 -5.38
CA VAL A 102 -7.62 14.10 -4.13
C VAL A 102 -6.96 15.47 -4.21
N LEU A 103 -5.71 15.55 -4.68
CA LEU A 103 -4.99 16.83 -4.81
C LEU A 103 -5.73 17.83 -5.70
N LYS A 104 -6.21 17.39 -6.87
CA LYS A 104 -6.93 18.23 -7.84
C LYS A 104 -8.24 18.81 -7.30
N GLN A 105 -8.81 18.23 -6.24
CA GLN A 105 -10.03 18.73 -5.59
C GLN A 105 -9.73 19.74 -4.47
N MET A 106 -8.48 19.88 -4.03
CA MET A 106 -8.11 20.77 -2.94
C MET A 106 -7.88 22.20 -3.44
N ASN A 107 -8.00 23.18 -2.54
CA ASN A 107 -7.76 24.58 -2.86
C ASN A 107 -6.24 24.85 -2.94
N ASP A 108 -5.77 25.41 -4.05
CA ASP A 108 -4.37 25.79 -4.25
C ASP A 108 -3.84 26.74 -3.17
N GLU A 109 -4.65 27.67 -2.66
CA GLU A 109 -4.24 28.59 -1.59
C GLU A 109 -3.94 27.85 -0.28
N LEU A 110 -4.64 26.75 -0.01
CA LEU A 110 -4.33 25.87 1.12
C LEU A 110 -3.02 25.12 0.84
N LEU A 111 -2.87 24.55 -0.36
CA LEU A 111 -1.69 23.78 -0.75
C LEU A 111 -0.40 24.62 -0.75
N LYS A 112 -0.48 25.91 -1.07
CA LYS A 112 0.64 26.87 -0.99
C LYS A 112 1.26 26.98 0.40
N GLN A 113 0.49 26.74 1.46
CA GLN A 113 0.93 26.92 2.84
C GLN A 113 1.45 25.63 3.49
N VAL A 114 1.20 24.49 2.85
CA VAL A 114 1.57 23.17 3.38
C VAL A 114 3.08 23.04 3.39
N LYS A 115 3.65 22.64 4.53
CA LYS A 115 5.10 22.47 4.69
C LYS A 115 5.54 21.05 4.36
N CYS A 116 4.67 20.07 4.63
CA CYS A 116 4.99 18.66 4.47
C CYS A 116 3.79 17.87 3.93
N ILE A 117 4.06 16.95 3.00
CA ILE A 117 3.13 15.94 2.54
C ILE A 117 3.71 14.55 2.87
N VAL A 118 2.93 13.73 3.56
CA VAL A 118 3.31 12.37 3.96
C VAL A 118 2.46 11.35 3.22
N LEU A 119 3.12 10.42 2.53
CA LEU A 119 2.50 9.30 1.83
C LEU A 119 2.62 8.03 2.67
N ILE A 120 1.50 7.50 3.17
CA ILE A 120 1.51 6.37 4.12
C ILE A 120 1.62 5.02 3.41
N SER A 121 1.02 4.88 2.23
CA SER A 121 1.08 3.64 1.45
C SER A 121 1.23 3.95 -0.04
N PRO A 122 2.32 4.65 -0.42
CA PRO A 122 2.62 4.94 -1.81
C PRO A 122 2.96 3.67 -2.60
N THR A 123 2.93 3.82 -3.92
CA THR A 123 3.56 2.90 -4.86
C THR A 123 4.88 3.48 -5.39
N PHE A 124 5.62 2.69 -6.15
CA PHE A 124 6.85 3.15 -6.80
C PHE A 124 6.56 4.33 -7.74
N GLY A 125 7.12 5.51 -7.42
CA GLY A 125 6.94 6.75 -8.18
C GLY A 125 5.93 7.73 -7.59
N SER A 126 5.21 7.38 -6.51
CA SER A 126 4.19 8.27 -5.93
C SER A 126 4.78 9.61 -5.48
N ASN A 127 5.94 9.62 -4.82
CA ASN A 127 6.60 10.88 -4.45
C ASN A 127 6.87 11.77 -5.67
N SER A 128 7.29 11.19 -6.79
CA SER A 128 7.64 11.91 -8.01
C SER A 128 6.39 12.54 -8.63
N LEU A 129 5.26 11.81 -8.61
CA LEU A 129 3.96 12.32 -9.02
C LEU A 129 3.54 13.55 -8.21
N ILE A 130 3.54 13.42 -6.88
CA ILE A 130 3.14 14.51 -5.96
C ILE A 130 4.10 15.69 -6.09
N ARG A 131 5.41 15.44 -6.17
CA ARG A 131 6.41 16.48 -6.31
C ARG A 131 6.23 17.27 -7.60
N ASN A 132 6.01 16.59 -8.72
CA ASN A 132 5.81 17.25 -9.99
C ASN A 132 4.58 18.18 -9.95
N TYR A 133 3.47 17.68 -9.41
CA TYR A 133 2.24 18.47 -9.27
C TYR A 133 2.46 19.68 -8.35
N MET A 134 3.02 19.45 -7.17
CA MET A 134 3.23 20.49 -6.17
C MET A 134 4.23 21.57 -6.61
N LYS A 135 5.18 21.28 -7.49
CA LYS A 135 6.16 22.29 -7.98
C LYS A 135 5.53 23.57 -8.54
N ARG A 136 4.31 23.49 -9.08
CA ARG A 136 3.60 24.65 -9.64
C ARG A 136 2.89 25.49 -8.57
N ILE A 137 2.69 24.93 -7.38
CA ILE A 137 1.89 25.48 -6.30
C ILE A 137 2.79 25.88 -5.14
N ASN A 138 3.64 24.95 -4.69
CA ASN A 138 4.63 25.11 -3.63
C ASN A 138 5.85 24.23 -3.94
N SER A 139 6.92 24.82 -4.45
CA SER A 139 8.16 24.12 -4.82
C SER A 139 8.96 23.59 -3.63
N ASP A 140 8.74 24.17 -2.46
CA ASP A 140 9.55 23.96 -1.25
C ASP A 140 8.87 22.99 -0.28
N VAL A 141 7.72 22.42 -0.66
CA VAL A 141 7.02 21.42 0.15
C VAL A 141 7.88 20.17 0.31
N GLU A 142 8.05 19.72 1.55
CA GLU A 142 8.70 18.45 1.83
C GLU A 142 7.75 17.30 1.48
N ILE A 143 8.25 16.28 0.76
CA ILE A 143 7.48 15.06 0.49
C ILE A 143 8.19 13.89 1.15
N ILE A 144 7.43 13.19 2.00
CA ILE A 144 7.89 12.03 2.76
C ILE A 144 7.11 10.80 2.28
N SER A 145 7.81 9.75 1.88
CA SER A 145 7.21 8.44 1.58
C SER A 145 7.58 7.43 2.64
N PHE A 146 6.56 6.79 3.21
CA PHE A 146 6.73 5.51 3.90
C PHE A 146 6.71 4.37 2.89
N SER A 147 7.29 3.24 3.25
CA SER A 147 7.19 2.05 2.39
C SER A 147 5.82 1.40 2.43
N THR A 148 5.13 1.46 3.56
CA THR A 148 3.79 0.92 3.76
C THR A 148 3.16 1.41 5.05
N TYR A 149 1.86 1.21 5.19
CA TYR A 149 1.18 1.42 6.47
C TYR A 149 1.71 0.43 7.52
N TYR A 150 1.85 0.91 8.75
CA TYR A 150 2.53 0.19 9.81
C TYR A 150 1.75 -0.94 10.46
N GLY A 151 0.45 -1.03 10.21
CA GLY A 151 -0.42 -1.99 10.89
C GLY A 151 -1.32 -2.76 9.95
N ASP A 152 -2.03 -3.71 10.52
CA ASP A 152 -3.26 -4.25 9.99
C ASP A 152 -4.40 -3.71 10.86
N THR A 153 -5.18 -2.79 10.30
CA THR A 153 -6.26 -2.12 11.02
C THR A 153 -7.54 -2.25 10.22
N ARG A 154 -8.59 -2.72 10.90
CA ARG A 154 -9.90 -3.00 10.30
C ARG A 154 -11.02 -2.43 11.15
N TRP A 155 -12.17 -2.26 10.54
CA TRP A 155 -13.39 -2.01 11.30
C TRP A 155 -13.81 -3.26 12.06
N ILE A 156 -14.38 -3.02 13.23
CA ILE A 156 -14.98 -4.08 14.03
C ILE A 156 -16.39 -4.31 13.49
N HIS A 157 -16.73 -5.58 13.25
CA HIS A 157 -18.07 -5.92 12.78
C HIS A 157 -19.12 -5.51 13.82
N ASN A 158 -20.26 -5.00 13.37
CA ASN A 158 -21.36 -4.48 14.21
C ASN A 158 -21.00 -3.31 15.14
N GLN A 159 -19.86 -2.64 14.93
CA GLN A 159 -19.52 -1.42 15.65
C GLN A 159 -19.61 -0.19 14.73
N PRO A 160 -19.84 1.01 15.30
CA PRO A 160 -19.70 2.26 14.57
C PRO A 160 -18.31 2.38 13.91
N PRO A 161 -18.22 2.85 12.66
CA PRO A 161 -16.98 2.85 11.89
C PRO A 161 -15.92 3.85 12.38
N ASN A 162 -16.21 4.67 13.40
CA ASN A 162 -15.25 5.49 14.16
C ASN A 162 -14.52 4.67 15.25
N HIS A 163 -14.84 3.38 15.41
CA HIS A 163 -14.10 2.42 16.24
C HIS A 163 -13.41 1.36 15.35
N VAL A 164 -12.10 1.26 15.49
CA VAL A 164 -11.26 0.35 14.71
C VAL A 164 -10.44 -0.59 15.61
N LEU A 165 -10.04 -1.72 15.04
CA LEU A 165 -9.19 -2.73 15.68
C LEU A 165 -7.89 -2.88 14.89
N THR A 166 -6.76 -2.68 15.57
CA THR A 166 -5.42 -2.99 15.06
C THR A 166 -5.01 -4.39 15.53
N THR A 167 -4.81 -5.29 14.58
CA THR A 167 -4.58 -6.72 14.82
C THR A 167 -3.11 -7.10 14.78
N GLY A 168 -2.35 -6.41 13.93
CA GLY A 168 -0.91 -6.59 13.79
C GLY A 168 -0.21 -5.26 13.58
N VAL A 169 1.06 -5.21 13.97
CA VAL A 169 1.95 -4.06 13.79
C VAL A 169 3.28 -4.56 13.25
N LYS A 170 3.79 -3.89 12.21
CA LYS A 170 5.11 -4.18 11.62
C LYS A 170 6.21 -3.80 12.59
N LYS A 171 7.24 -4.64 12.68
CA LYS A 171 8.45 -4.36 13.46
C LYS A 171 9.33 -3.29 12.83
N LYS A 172 9.32 -3.22 11.49
CA LYS A 172 10.18 -2.33 10.70
C LYS A 172 9.44 -1.74 9.52
N ILE A 173 9.70 -0.47 9.23
CA ILE A 173 9.19 0.28 8.07
C ILE A 173 10.29 1.21 7.59
N TYR A 174 10.25 1.54 6.31
CA TYR A 174 11.22 2.42 5.68
C TYR A 174 10.59 3.77 5.39
N ILE A 175 11.39 4.83 5.50
CA ILE A 175 10.95 6.21 5.29
C ILE A 175 12.01 6.99 4.52
N GLY A 176 11.59 7.85 3.59
CA GLY A 176 12.49 8.76 2.88
C GLY A 176 11.85 10.11 2.63
N SER A 177 12.66 11.17 2.58
CA SER A 177 12.22 12.55 2.35
C SER A 177 12.90 13.18 1.15
N THR A 178 12.24 14.14 0.49
CA THR A 178 12.87 15.01 -0.51
C THR A 178 13.85 16.01 0.10
N HIS A 179 13.84 16.20 1.42
CA HIS A 179 14.78 17.06 2.14
C HIS A 179 15.71 16.21 3.02
N ASP A 180 17.00 16.49 2.93
CA ASP A 180 18.01 15.92 3.82
C ASP A 180 19.02 17.02 4.20
N PRO A 181 19.21 17.34 5.50
CA PRO A 181 18.52 16.76 6.68
C PRO A 181 17.04 17.16 6.78
N SER A 182 16.24 16.33 7.46
CA SER A 182 14.81 16.61 7.73
C SER A 182 14.43 16.47 9.21
N GLU A 183 14.03 17.59 9.82
CA GLU A 183 13.45 17.63 11.18
C GLU A 183 12.15 16.81 11.28
N ASN A 184 11.38 16.73 10.19
CA ASN A 184 10.13 15.99 10.14
C ASN A 184 10.39 14.48 10.17
N ILE A 185 11.42 14.00 9.47
CA ILE A 185 11.88 12.61 9.56
C ILE A 185 12.36 12.30 10.98
N ASP A 186 13.16 13.18 11.60
CA ASP A 186 13.61 12.99 12.98
C ASP A 186 12.44 12.81 13.95
N ARG A 187 11.44 13.68 13.84
CA ARG A 187 10.24 13.63 14.66
C ARG A 187 9.42 12.37 14.44
N LEU A 188 9.28 11.92 13.18
CA LEU A 188 8.58 10.69 12.86
C LEU A 188 9.35 9.46 13.37
N CYS A 189 10.67 9.41 13.25
CA CYS A 189 11.48 8.33 13.84
C CYS A 189 11.25 8.23 15.36
N GLN A 190 11.32 9.35 16.09
CA GLN A 190 11.06 9.37 17.54
C GLN A 190 9.63 8.93 17.88
N LEU A 191 8.64 9.29 17.06
CA LEU A 191 7.26 8.84 17.24
C LEU A 191 7.15 7.33 17.08
N TYR A 192 7.69 6.77 16.01
CA TYR A 192 7.57 5.33 15.71
C TYR A 192 8.37 4.47 16.70
N GLU A 193 9.50 4.97 17.20
CA GLU A 193 10.26 4.32 18.27
C GLU A 193 9.41 4.15 19.54
N LYS A 194 8.65 5.17 19.95
CA LYS A 194 7.69 5.08 21.07
C LYS A 194 6.58 4.06 20.85
N LEU A 195 6.31 3.70 19.59
CA LEU A 195 5.34 2.70 19.22
C LEU A 195 5.96 1.29 19.11
N GLY A 196 7.27 1.16 19.35
CA GLY A 196 8.00 -0.11 19.21
C GLY A 196 8.26 -0.51 17.76
N ILE A 197 8.30 0.46 16.83
CA ILE A 197 8.52 0.24 15.40
C ILE A 197 9.86 0.85 15.00
N ALA A 198 10.73 0.05 14.40
CA ALA A 198 11.95 0.53 13.79
C ALA A 198 11.64 1.27 12.47
N LEU A 199 12.04 2.54 12.39
CA LEU A 199 11.89 3.36 11.20
C LEU A 199 13.24 3.56 10.52
N GLU A 200 13.51 2.81 9.46
CA GLU A 200 14.78 2.89 8.74
C GLU A 200 14.74 4.00 7.69
N ARG A 201 15.71 4.91 7.78
CA ARG A 201 15.82 6.07 6.88
C ARG A 201 16.49 5.66 5.58
N MET A 202 15.83 5.96 4.47
CA MET A 202 16.33 5.82 3.12
C MET A 202 16.84 7.17 2.62
N GLN A 203 17.69 7.15 1.58
CA GLN A 203 18.27 8.38 1.02
C GLN A 203 17.24 9.24 0.28
N SER A 204 16.12 8.64 -0.12
CA SER A 204 15.07 9.32 -0.89
C SER A 204 13.70 8.67 -0.67
N PRO A 205 12.59 9.38 -0.94
CA PRO A 205 11.26 8.82 -0.83
C PRO A 205 11.05 7.65 -1.80
N ILE A 206 11.60 7.75 -3.02
CA ILE A 206 11.47 6.69 -4.02
C ILE A 206 12.18 5.40 -3.60
N GLU A 207 13.29 5.50 -2.88
CA GLU A 207 13.94 4.32 -2.31
C GLU A 207 13.07 3.67 -1.23
N ALA A 208 12.44 4.45 -0.34
CA ALA A 208 11.50 3.93 0.65
C ALA A 208 10.29 3.24 -0.02
N GLU A 209 9.78 3.78 -1.12
CA GLU A 209 8.69 3.18 -1.89
C GLU A 209 9.04 1.78 -2.40
N THR A 210 10.30 1.50 -2.74
CA THR A 210 10.73 0.15 -3.15
C THR A 210 10.67 -0.87 -2.01
N ARG A 211 10.67 -0.45 -0.74
CA ARG A 211 10.63 -1.36 0.42
C ARG A 211 9.20 -1.78 0.78
N ASN A 212 8.38 -2.03 -0.25
CA ASN A 212 6.97 -2.42 -0.15
C ASN A 212 6.78 -3.83 -0.74
N ILE A 213 6.47 -4.81 0.10
CA ILE A 213 6.35 -6.22 -0.33
C ILE A 213 5.30 -6.43 -1.42
N SER A 214 4.21 -5.65 -1.39
CA SER A 214 3.13 -5.77 -2.36
C SER A 214 3.55 -5.38 -3.77
N LEU A 215 4.65 -4.66 -3.96
CA LEU A 215 5.22 -4.41 -5.30
C LEU A 215 5.64 -5.71 -5.99
N TYR A 216 6.18 -6.65 -5.22
CA TYR A 216 6.83 -7.86 -5.74
C TYR A 216 5.89 -9.06 -5.74
N VAL A 217 4.97 -9.14 -4.77
CA VAL A 217 4.19 -10.36 -4.56
C VAL A 217 2.76 -10.28 -5.06
N HIS A 218 2.14 -9.10 -5.11
CA HIS A 218 0.74 -9.01 -5.53
C HIS A 218 0.53 -9.29 -7.02
N PRO A 219 1.29 -8.69 -7.97
CA PRO A 219 1.08 -8.98 -9.39
C PRO A 219 1.07 -10.48 -9.73
N PRO A 220 2.07 -11.29 -9.35
CA PRO A 220 2.02 -12.73 -9.63
C PRO A 220 0.87 -13.46 -8.90
N LEU A 221 0.51 -13.03 -7.68
CA LEU A 221 -0.59 -13.65 -6.91
C LEU A 221 -1.99 -13.32 -7.44
N PHE A 222 -2.19 -12.17 -8.09
CA PHE A 222 -3.52 -11.69 -8.48
C PHE A 222 -3.75 -11.56 -9.99
N MET A 223 -2.70 -11.47 -10.81
CA MET A 223 -2.77 -11.27 -12.27
C MET A 223 -2.33 -12.52 -13.06
N ASN A 224 -2.67 -13.69 -12.54
CA ASN A 224 -2.60 -14.97 -13.24
C ASN A 224 -4.01 -15.48 -13.53
N ASP A 225 -4.14 -16.42 -14.48
CA ASP A 225 -5.45 -16.88 -14.95
C ASP A 225 -6.32 -17.47 -13.82
N PHE A 226 -5.74 -18.25 -12.90
CA PHE A 226 -6.48 -18.84 -11.77
C PHE A 226 -7.08 -17.75 -10.86
N SER A 227 -6.25 -16.79 -10.46
CA SER A 227 -6.68 -15.71 -9.57
C SER A 227 -7.72 -14.82 -10.24
N LEU A 228 -7.53 -14.50 -11.52
CA LEU A 228 -8.48 -13.71 -12.30
C LEU A 228 -9.81 -14.45 -12.47
N GLN A 229 -9.82 -15.76 -12.73
CA GLN A 229 -11.07 -16.55 -12.73
C GLN A 229 -11.76 -16.51 -11.36
N ALA A 230 -11.02 -16.65 -10.26
CA ALA A 230 -11.57 -16.59 -8.91
C ALA A 230 -12.21 -15.22 -8.59
N ILE A 231 -11.52 -14.12 -8.95
CA ILE A 231 -11.96 -12.74 -8.69
C ILE A 231 -13.16 -12.37 -9.56
N PHE A 232 -13.18 -12.78 -10.83
CA PHE A 232 -14.28 -12.50 -11.74
C PHE A 232 -15.45 -13.49 -11.58
N GLY A 233 -15.39 -14.37 -10.57
CA GLY A 233 -16.53 -15.17 -10.14
C GLY A 233 -16.75 -16.46 -10.93
N GLU A 234 -15.80 -16.85 -11.79
CA GLU A 234 -15.93 -18.00 -12.70
C GLU A 234 -15.65 -19.35 -12.02
N LEU A 235 -15.25 -19.34 -10.75
CA LEU A 235 -15.02 -20.54 -9.96
C LEU A 235 -16.11 -20.69 -8.90
N ASP A 236 -16.72 -21.88 -8.87
CA ASP A 236 -17.83 -22.24 -7.97
C ASP A 236 -17.39 -22.43 -6.52
N THR A 237 -16.14 -22.87 -6.33
CA THR A 237 -15.59 -23.12 -4.99
C THR A 237 -14.82 -21.93 -4.47
N LYS A 238 -14.86 -21.74 -3.14
CA LYS A 238 -14.08 -20.69 -2.48
C LYS A 238 -12.59 -20.94 -2.67
N LYS A 239 -11.88 -19.95 -3.23
CA LYS A 239 -10.43 -19.99 -3.47
C LYS A 239 -9.69 -19.02 -2.55
N TYR A 240 -8.43 -19.32 -2.31
CA TYR A 240 -7.58 -18.60 -1.36
C TYR A 240 -6.30 -18.11 -2.03
N VAL A 241 -5.88 -16.89 -1.69
CA VAL A 241 -4.74 -16.21 -2.33
C VAL A 241 -3.42 -16.93 -2.06
N TYR A 242 -3.25 -17.47 -0.85
CA TYR A 242 -1.97 -17.96 -0.37
C TYR A 242 -1.88 -19.49 -0.26
N LYS A 243 -2.85 -20.22 -0.82
CA LYS A 243 -2.82 -21.70 -0.86
C LYS A 243 -2.17 -22.21 -2.14
N ILE A 244 -1.68 -23.46 -2.07
CA ILE A 244 -1.18 -24.21 -3.22
C ILE A 244 -2.38 -24.64 -4.09
N TYR A 245 -2.15 -24.78 -5.40
CA TYR A 245 -3.14 -25.34 -6.32
C TYR A 245 -3.62 -26.74 -5.87
N PRO A 246 -4.93 -27.07 -5.92
CA PRO A 246 -6.03 -26.34 -6.56
C PRO A 246 -6.83 -25.39 -5.64
N GLU A 247 -6.39 -25.17 -4.40
CA GLU A 247 -7.06 -24.29 -3.44
C GLU A 247 -6.70 -22.81 -3.65
N GLY A 248 -5.51 -22.56 -4.18
CA GLY A 248 -5.00 -21.24 -4.52
C GLY A 248 -4.06 -21.23 -5.73
N PRO A 249 -3.50 -20.07 -6.10
CA PRO A 249 -2.72 -19.91 -7.33
C PRO A 249 -1.27 -20.38 -7.21
N ILE A 250 -0.77 -20.70 -6.01
CA ILE A 250 0.66 -20.95 -5.80
C ILE A 250 1.06 -22.26 -6.49
N THR A 251 1.95 -22.13 -7.46
CA THR A 251 2.55 -23.20 -8.26
C THR A 251 4.00 -22.82 -8.58
N GLN A 252 4.79 -23.76 -9.11
CA GLN A 252 6.15 -23.46 -9.59
C GLN A 252 6.17 -22.35 -10.66
N TYR A 253 5.15 -22.30 -11.52
CA TYR A 253 5.06 -21.30 -12.59
C TYR A 253 4.82 -19.90 -12.03
N LEU A 254 3.94 -19.77 -11.03
CA LEU A 254 3.72 -18.51 -10.33
C LEU A 254 5.00 -18.01 -9.64
N ILE A 255 5.75 -18.92 -9.00
CA ILE A 255 7.00 -18.55 -8.32
C ILE A 255 8.08 -18.10 -9.32
N ARG A 256 8.16 -18.75 -10.49
CA ARG A 256 9.02 -18.28 -11.58
C ARG A 256 8.66 -16.89 -12.05
N GLU A 257 7.37 -16.62 -12.28
CA GLU A 257 6.88 -15.29 -12.66
C GLU A 257 7.17 -14.24 -11.57
N MET A 258 7.04 -14.62 -10.29
CA MET A 258 7.39 -13.74 -9.17
C MET A 258 8.88 -13.39 -9.14
N LEU A 259 9.75 -14.38 -9.35
CA LEU A 259 11.20 -14.15 -9.41
C LEU A 259 11.58 -13.26 -10.60
N ALA A 260 11.02 -13.53 -11.79
CA ALA A 260 11.28 -12.76 -13.00
C ALA A 260 10.81 -11.30 -12.84
N HIS A 261 9.59 -11.09 -12.34
CA HIS A 261 9.03 -9.78 -12.01
C HIS A 261 9.90 -9.00 -11.01
N TRP A 262 10.37 -9.66 -9.94
CA TRP A 262 11.30 -9.03 -9.00
C TRP A 262 12.60 -8.62 -9.67
N LYS A 263 13.20 -9.48 -10.52
CA LYS A 263 14.43 -9.15 -11.26
C LYS A 263 14.25 -7.97 -12.23
N GLU A 264 13.10 -7.88 -12.90
CA GLU A 264 12.76 -6.73 -13.75
C GLU A 264 12.73 -5.42 -12.95
N ILE A 265 12.09 -5.43 -11.77
CA ILE A 265 12.11 -4.26 -10.87
C ILE A 265 13.53 -3.98 -10.36
N MET A 266 14.32 -5.00 -10.00
CA MET A 266 15.71 -4.80 -9.53
C MET A 266 16.59 -4.15 -10.61
N ASN A 267 16.46 -4.58 -11.86
CA ASN A 267 17.17 -3.96 -12.98
C ASN A 267 16.78 -2.49 -13.14
N MET A 268 15.47 -2.19 -13.06
CA MET A 268 14.94 -0.84 -13.16
C MET A 268 15.47 0.09 -12.05
N ILE A 269 15.37 -0.32 -10.79
CA ILE A 269 15.85 0.52 -9.67
C ILE A 269 17.38 0.63 -9.67
N GLY A 270 18.09 -0.37 -10.20
CA GLY A 270 19.53 -0.31 -10.45
C GLY A 270 19.91 0.80 -11.42
N LYS A 271 19.14 1.02 -12.50
CA LYS A 271 19.33 2.15 -13.42
C LYS A 271 19.13 3.52 -12.76
N MET A 272 18.43 3.55 -11.64
CA MET A 272 18.17 4.75 -10.85
C MET A 272 19.19 4.93 -9.70
N ASN A 273 20.22 4.07 -9.63
CA ASN A 273 21.18 4.02 -8.54
C ASN A 273 20.53 3.86 -7.16
N ILE A 274 19.43 3.11 -7.09
CA ILE A 274 18.75 2.74 -5.85
C ILE A 274 19.26 1.36 -5.43
N GLN A 275 19.53 1.18 -4.13
CA GLN A 275 19.97 -0.11 -3.62
C GLN A 275 18.88 -1.17 -3.79
N GLY A 276 19.25 -2.27 -4.45
CA GLY A 276 18.41 -3.44 -4.63
C GLY A 276 18.02 -4.11 -3.31
N ILE A 277 16.94 -4.87 -3.34
CA ILE A 277 16.49 -5.65 -2.17
C ILE A 277 16.87 -7.11 -2.34
N ASN A 278 17.16 -7.80 -1.23
CA ASN A 278 17.10 -9.25 -1.18
C ASN A 278 15.65 -9.65 -0.89
N LEU A 279 14.95 -10.21 -1.88
CA LEU A 279 13.51 -10.49 -1.78
C LEU A 279 13.19 -11.48 -0.65
N LEU A 280 13.93 -12.59 -0.58
CA LEU A 280 13.66 -13.64 0.41
C LEU A 280 13.89 -13.13 1.83
N LYS A 281 15.02 -12.44 2.05
CA LYS A 281 15.32 -11.78 3.33
C LYS A 281 14.24 -10.77 3.70
N PHE A 282 13.83 -9.94 2.75
CA PHE A 282 12.77 -8.95 2.96
C PHE A 282 11.42 -9.60 3.31
N MET A 283 11.06 -10.72 2.66
CA MET A 283 9.84 -11.47 2.95
C MET A 283 9.81 -12.11 4.35
N ILE A 284 10.99 -12.44 4.91
CA ILE A 284 11.13 -13.17 6.17
C ILE A 284 11.36 -12.21 7.34
N ASP A 285 12.36 -11.33 7.23
CA ASP A 285 12.82 -10.52 8.36
C ASP A 285 11.90 -9.31 8.61
N ASP A 286 11.36 -8.71 7.53
CA ASP A 286 10.57 -7.48 7.61
C ASP A 286 9.06 -7.69 7.45
N ASN A 287 8.67 -8.92 7.09
CA ASN A 287 7.26 -9.28 6.89
C ASN A 287 6.87 -10.44 7.80
N TYR A 288 6.86 -11.68 7.30
CA TYR A 288 6.40 -12.83 8.07
C TYR A 288 7.54 -13.84 8.22
N PRO A 289 8.02 -14.08 9.45
CA PRO A 289 9.10 -15.01 9.68
C PRO A 289 8.65 -16.44 9.42
N VAL A 290 9.62 -17.31 9.14
CA VAL A 290 9.45 -18.77 9.12
C VAL A 290 10.33 -19.40 10.18
N ARG A 291 10.10 -20.69 10.46
CA ARG A 291 10.96 -21.46 11.37
C ARG A 291 12.37 -21.60 10.76
N PRO A 292 13.46 -21.51 11.55
CA PRO A 292 14.83 -21.66 11.05
C PRO A 292 15.09 -22.99 10.32
N GLU A 293 14.34 -24.04 10.65
CA GLU A 293 14.40 -25.35 10.03
C GLU A 293 13.84 -25.36 8.60
N SER A 294 12.97 -24.40 8.26
CA SER A 294 12.38 -24.30 6.92
C SER A 294 13.34 -23.66 5.92
N LEU A 295 14.10 -22.64 6.34
CA LEU A 295 15.01 -21.89 5.48
C LEU A 295 16.26 -21.48 6.26
N SER A 296 17.43 -21.89 5.75
CA SER A 296 18.71 -21.59 6.38
C SER A 296 19.01 -20.09 6.31
N ARG A 297 19.76 -19.58 7.30
CA ARG A 297 20.19 -18.17 7.25
C ARG A 297 21.15 -17.90 6.10
N GLU A 298 21.98 -18.87 5.75
CA GLU A 298 22.92 -18.77 4.62
C GLU A 298 22.17 -18.56 3.29
N ASP A 299 21.13 -19.35 3.02
CA ASP A 299 20.31 -19.20 1.81
C ASP A 299 19.59 -17.85 1.79
N ILE A 300 19.11 -17.39 2.95
CA ILE A 300 18.40 -16.11 3.07
C ILE A 300 19.34 -14.95 2.76
N GLU A 301 20.54 -14.90 3.37
CA GLU A 301 21.49 -13.80 3.14
C GLU A 301 22.06 -13.82 1.72
N ASN A 302 22.35 -15.01 1.18
CA ASN A 302 22.96 -15.17 -0.14
C ASN A 302 21.96 -15.23 -1.31
N PHE A 303 20.66 -15.12 -1.05
CA PHE A 303 19.59 -15.33 -2.04
C PHE A 303 19.85 -14.67 -3.40
N ASN A 304 20.33 -13.42 -3.41
CA ASN A 304 20.60 -12.67 -4.65
C ASN A 304 21.72 -13.27 -5.53
N HIS A 305 22.60 -14.07 -4.94
CA HIS A 305 23.74 -14.72 -5.60
C HIS A 305 23.46 -16.18 -5.99
N LEU A 306 22.31 -16.73 -5.59
CA LEU A 306 21.93 -18.10 -5.90
C LEU A 306 21.44 -18.22 -7.35
N GLU A 307 21.61 -19.42 -7.90
CA GLU A 307 21.08 -19.77 -9.22
C GLU A 307 19.55 -19.67 -9.26
N PRO A 308 18.93 -19.29 -10.40
CA PRO A 308 17.50 -19.03 -10.49
C PRO A 308 16.61 -20.16 -9.99
N ILE A 309 16.94 -21.42 -10.30
CA ILE A 309 16.14 -22.58 -9.83
C ILE A 309 16.19 -22.68 -8.29
N HIS A 310 17.32 -22.38 -7.68
CA HIS A 310 17.44 -22.39 -6.22
C HIS A 310 16.65 -21.21 -5.62
N GLN A 311 16.70 -20.03 -6.23
CA GLN A 311 15.86 -18.89 -5.83
C GLN A 311 14.36 -19.24 -5.90
N GLU A 312 13.91 -19.84 -7.00
CA GLU A 312 12.53 -20.33 -7.16
C GLU A 312 12.17 -21.33 -6.07
N TYR A 313 13.05 -22.30 -5.79
CA TYR A 313 12.82 -23.31 -4.76
C TYR A 313 12.63 -22.70 -3.37
N LEU A 314 13.49 -21.76 -2.97
CA LEU A 314 13.41 -21.11 -1.66
C LEU A 314 12.16 -20.22 -1.52
N LEU A 315 11.77 -19.52 -2.60
CA LEU A 315 10.51 -18.77 -2.62
C LEU A 315 9.29 -19.71 -2.48
N TYR A 316 9.31 -20.85 -3.16
CA TYR A 316 8.26 -21.86 -3.01
C TYR A 316 8.19 -22.39 -1.58
N ILE A 317 9.34 -22.78 -0.99
CA ILE A 317 9.42 -23.22 0.42
C ILE A 317 8.86 -22.13 1.34
N ARG A 318 9.23 -20.86 1.14
CA ARG A 318 8.73 -19.74 1.93
C ARG A 318 7.21 -19.70 1.96
N TYR A 319 6.55 -19.84 0.81
CA TYR A 319 5.08 -19.85 0.75
C TYR A 319 4.47 -21.09 1.38
N THR A 320 5.06 -22.28 1.16
CA THR A 320 4.55 -23.51 1.79
C THR A 320 4.67 -23.48 3.33
N SER A 321 5.74 -22.86 3.85
CA SER A 321 6.00 -22.71 5.29
C SER A 321 5.03 -21.76 5.98
N LEU A 322 4.26 -20.98 5.21
CA LEU A 322 3.26 -20.03 5.69
C LEU A 322 1.83 -20.43 5.28
N LEU A 323 1.61 -21.69 4.91
CA LEU A 323 0.24 -22.21 4.76
C LEU A 323 -0.54 -22.14 6.09
N ILE A 324 0.19 -22.37 7.18
CA ILE A 324 -0.22 -22.14 8.55
C ILE A 324 0.59 -20.99 9.16
N ASP A 325 0.19 -20.49 10.32
CA ASP A 325 1.08 -19.68 11.15
C ASP A 325 1.95 -20.61 11.99
N PRO A 326 3.25 -20.78 11.65
CA PRO A 326 4.11 -21.75 12.33
C PRO A 326 4.47 -21.32 13.76
N PHE A 327 4.06 -20.13 14.21
CA PHE A 327 4.25 -19.61 15.57
C PHE A 327 2.96 -19.55 16.37
N SER A 328 1.80 -19.84 15.76
CA SER A 328 0.55 -19.97 16.50
C SER A 328 0.60 -21.19 17.44
N GLU A 329 -0.16 -21.14 18.54
CA GLU A 329 -0.36 -22.32 19.38
C GLU A 329 -1.22 -23.33 18.62
N PRO A 330 -0.77 -24.58 18.45
CA PRO A 330 -1.59 -25.60 17.80
C PRO A 330 -2.78 -25.96 18.70
N ASP A 331 -3.87 -26.39 18.08
CA ASP A 331 -5.01 -26.95 18.78
C ASP A 331 -4.70 -28.34 19.38
N LYS A 332 -5.70 -28.95 20.04
CA LYS A 332 -5.55 -30.27 20.68
C LYS A 332 -5.24 -31.41 19.68
N GLU A 333 -5.49 -31.21 18.40
CA GLU A 333 -5.19 -32.17 17.32
C GLU A 333 -3.84 -31.88 16.65
N GLY A 334 -3.12 -30.85 17.08
CA GLY A 334 -1.85 -30.42 16.50
C GLY A 334 -1.99 -29.50 15.28
N LYS A 335 -3.20 -28.98 15.00
CA LYS A 335 -3.42 -28.05 13.87
C LYS A 335 -3.12 -26.62 14.27
N TYR A 336 -2.29 -25.97 13.48
CA TYR A 336 -1.97 -24.55 13.62
C TYR A 336 -3.05 -23.68 12.97
N PHE A 337 -3.03 -22.38 13.29
CA PHE A 337 -3.91 -21.41 12.65
C PHE A 337 -3.70 -21.39 11.12
N ASP A 338 -4.79 -21.50 10.35
CA ASP A 338 -4.75 -21.48 8.87
C ASP A 338 -4.49 -20.06 8.34
N PHE A 339 -3.20 -19.71 8.28
CA PHE A 339 -2.72 -18.41 7.83
C PHE A 339 -2.96 -18.17 6.33
N SER A 340 -3.03 -19.23 5.54
CA SER A 340 -3.27 -19.14 4.09
C SER A 340 -4.72 -18.93 3.69
N ALA A 341 -5.67 -19.05 4.61
CA ALA A 341 -7.12 -18.95 4.35
C ALA A 341 -7.63 -17.51 4.06
N VAL A 342 -6.89 -16.74 3.27
CA VAL A 342 -7.31 -15.41 2.79
C VAL A 342 -8.10 -15.56 1.48
N PRO A 343 -9.43 -15.34 1.48
CA PRO A 343 -10.23 -15.57 0.28
C PRO A 343 -10.03 -14.47 -0.76
N PHE A 344 -10.14 -14.83 -2.04
CA PHE A 344 -10.33 -13.82 -3.08
C PHE A 344 -11.63 -13.06 -2.85
N ARG A 345 -11.56 -11.74 -2.96
CA ARG A 345 -12.78 -10.93 -3.11
C ARG A 345 -13.20 -11.00 -4.56
N LYS A 346 -14.49 -11.23 -4.80
CA LYS A 346 -15.04 -11.22 -6.14
C LYS A 346 -15.37 -9.80 -6.59
N VAL A 347 -15.49 -9.60 -7.90
CA VAL A 347 -16.23 -8.46 -8.46
C VAL A 347 -17.61 -8.38 -7.79
N PHE A 348 -18.09 -7.17 -7.57
CA PHE A 348 -19.32 -6.94 -6.83
C PHE A 348 -20.04 -5.70 -7.36
N VAL A 349 -21.36 -5.66 -7.19
CA VAL A 349 -22.15 -4.45 -7.46
C VAL A 349 -22.01 -3.52 -6.26
N ASN A 350 -21.51 -2.31 -6.51
CA ASN A 350 -21.42 -1.26 -5.50
C ASN A 350 -22.81 -0.70 -5.17
N LYS A 351 -22.88 0.23 -4.22
CA LYS A 351 -24.18 0.72 -3.76
C LYS A 351 -24.87 1.67 -4.74
N GLU A 352 -24.09 2.21 -5.66
CA GLU A 352 -24.52 3.04 -6.78
C GLU A 352 -25.01 2.19 -7.97
N GLY A 353 -24.98 0.86 -7.86
CA GLY A 353 -25.47 -0.07 -8.88
C GLY A 353 -24.45 -0.45 -9.95
N TYR A 354 -23.19 0.00 -9.83
CA TYR A 354 -22.13 -0.32 -10.78
C TYR A 354 -21.36 -1.56 -10.31
N TRP A 355 -21.06 -2.47 -11.23
CA TRP A 355 -20.01 -3.45 -10.99
C TRP A 355 -18.68 -2.77 -10.75
N GLU A 356 -17.96 -3.30 -9.77
CA GLU A 356 -16.68 -2.79 -9.30
C GLU A 356 -15.69 -3.94 -9.11
N ILE A 357 -14.42 -3.64 -9.40
CA ILE A 357 -13.31 -4.57 -9.18
C ILE A 357 -12.80 -4.36 -7.75
N PRO A 358 -12.62 -5.44 -6.97
CA PRO A 358 -12.03 -5.32 -5.64
C PRO A 358 -10.64 -4.69 -5.71
N ARG A 359 -10.24 -4.08 -4.58
CA ARG A 359 -8.94 -3.44 -4.39
C ARG A 359 -7.76 -4.23 -4.99
N MET A 360 -7.75 -5.55 -4.78
CA MET A 360 -6.81 -6.47 -5.43
C MET A 360 -7.59 -7.20 -6.52
N PRO A 361 -7.28 -7.02 -7.82
CA PRO A 361 -6.06 -6.42 -8.36
C PRO A 361 -6.16 -4.95 -8.79
N LYS A 362 -7.27 -4.22 -8.55
CA LYS A 362 -7.45 -2.85 -9.09
C LYS A 362 -6.29 -1.90 -8.79
N GLU A 363 -5.84 -1.82 -7.54
CA GLU A 363 -4.69 -0.99 -7.16
C GLU A 363 -3.37 -1.55 -7.69
N ASP A 364 -3.26 -2.88 -7.75
CA ASP A 364 -2.07 -3.54 -8.28
C ASP A 364 -1.94 -3.27 -9.79
N TYR A 365 -3.06 -3.10 -10.50
CA TYR A 365 -3.11 -2.71 -11.92
C TYR A 365 -2.57 -1.30 -12.13
N TYR A 366 -3.00 -0.32 -11.34
CA TYR A 366 -2.40 1.01 -11.36
C TYR A 366 -0.88 0.94 -11.13
N ARG A 367 -0.47 0.28 -10.04
CA ARG A 367 0.94 0.12 -9.68
C ARG A 367 1.77 -0.47 -10.82
N ILE A 368 1.32 -1.57 -11.42
CA ILE A 368 2.11 -2.25 -12.44
C ILE A 368 2.17 -1.45 -13.75
N LYS A 369 1.11 -0.70 -14.10
CA LYS A 369 1.14 0.22 -15.25
C LYS A 369 2.12 1.38 -15.03
N ILE A 370 2.20 1.90 -13.80
CA ILE A 370 3.21 2.91 -13.45
C ILE A 370 4.62 2.33 -13.58
N ILE A 371 4.88 1.13 -13.03
CA ILE A 371 6.17 0.45 -13.14
C ILE A 371 6.53 0.18 -14.61
N GLN A 372 5.59 -0.31 -15.42
CA GLN A 372 5.78 -0.52 -16.87
C GLN A 372 6.16 0.77 -17.60
N GLY A 373 5.48 1.89 -17.31
CA GLY A 373 5.79 3.17 -17.92
C GLY A 373 7.17 3.71 -17.52
N ILE A 374 7.58 3.51 -16.26
CA ILE A 374 8.94 3.84 -15.81
C ILE A 374 9.98 2.94 -16.51
N ALA A 375 9.71 1.64 -16.64
CA ALA A 375 10.59 0.70 -17.37
C ALA A 375 10.85 1.19 -18.80
N LYS A 376 9.77 1.54 -19.52
CA LYS A 376 9.83 2.09 -20.88
C LYS A 376 10.63 3.40 -20.93
N TYR A 377 10.43 4.30 -19.97
CA TYR A 377 11.20 5.54 -19.88
C TYR A 377 12.69 5.31 -19.68
N LEU A 378 13.06 4.31 -18.87
CA LEU A 378 14.45 3.95 -18.59
C LEU A 378 15.06 3.02 -19.65
N ASN A 379 14.31 2.67 -20.70
CA ASN A 379 14.70 1.71 -21.73
C ASN A 379 15.13 0.36 -21.13
N VAL A 380 14.31 -0.16 -20.20
CA VAL A 380 14.47 -1.46 -19.54
C VAL A 380 13.32 -2.38 -19.95
N ASP A 381 13.67 -3.60 -20.36
CA ASP A 381 12.69 -4.62 -20.71
C ASP A 381 11.97 -5.15 -19.46
N CYS A 382 10.65 -5.35 -19.57
CA CYS A 382 9.80 -5.88 -18.51
C CYS A 382 8.72 -6.86 -19.02
N PRO A 383 9.11 -7.96 -19.70
CA PRO A 383 8.16 -8.86 -20.36
C PRO A 383 7.21 -9.59 -19.40
N THR A 384 7.64 -9.88 -18.17
CA THR A 384 6.77 -10.50 -17.15
C THR A 384 5.70 -9.51 -16.70
N ILE A 385 6.08 -8.26 -16.48
CA ILE A 385 5.16 -7.15 -16.21
C ILE A 385 4.14 -6.96 -17.34
N ASP A 386 4.60 -6.98 -18.60
CA ASP A 386 3.73 -6.88 -19.77
C ASP A 386 2.70 -8.02 -19.79
N THR A 387 3.14 -9.25 -19.48
CA THR A 387 2.27 -10.42 -19.41
C THR A 387 1.18 -10.28 -18.34
N PHE A 388 1.51 -9.77 -17.15
CA PHE A 388 0.51 -9.53 -16.09
C PHE A 388 -0.54 -8.51 -16.52
N ILE A 389 -0.11 -7.43 -17.16
CA ILE A 389 -0.99 -6.38 -17.67
C ILE A 389 -1.92 -6.95 -18.75
N GLU A 390 -1.38 -7.67 -19.72
CA GLU A 390 -2.15 -8.27 -20.81
C GLU A 390 -3.23 -9.22 -20.28
N ARG A 391 -2.88 -10.11 -19.33
CA ARG A 391 -3.84 -11.03 -18.70
C ARG A 391 -4.99 -10.29 -18.03
N TYR A 392 -4.68 -9.23 -17.27
CA TYR A 392 -5.69 -8.44 -16.57
C TYR A 392 -6.57 -7.64 -17.52
N GLU A 393 -5.99 -6.94 -18.50
CA GLU A 393 -6.71 -6.16 -19.51
C GLU A 393 -7.64 -7.06 -20.34
N ARG A 394 -7.14 -8.21 -20.83
CA ARG A 394 -7.96 -9.21 -21.53
C ARG A 394 -9.14 -9.69 -20.68
N LYS A 395 -8.93 -9.88 -19.37
CA LYS A 395 -9.99 -10.32 -18.45
C LYS A 395 -11.08 -9.26 -18.29
N ILE A 396 -10.68 -8.00 -18.14
CA ILE A 396 -11.60 -6.86 -18.10
C ILE A 396 -12.41 -6.80 -19.39
N GLU A 397 -11.76 -6.85 -20.55
CA GLU A 397 -12.45 -6.79 -21.84
C GLU A 397 -13.45 -7.92 -22.01
N THR A 398 -13.06 -9.14 -21.64
CA THR A 398 -13.96 -10.30 -21.68
C THR A 398 -15.17 -10.09 -20.77
N PHE A 399 -14.96 -9.60 -19.54
CA PHE A 399 -16.06 -9.34 -18.61
C PHE A 399 -16.99 -8.24 -19.11
N THR A 400 -16.43 -7.16 -19.65
CA THR A 400 -17.20 -6.04 -20.23
C THR A 400 -18.03 -6.52 -21.42
N GLN A 401 -17.51 -7.43 -22.24
CA GLN A 401 -18.24 -8.00 -23.36
C GLN A 401 -19.38 -8.93 -22.94
N SER A 402 -19.26 -9.64 -21.81
CA SER A 402 -20.31 -10.51 -21.29
C SER A 402 -21.38 -9.79 -20.46
N HIS A 403 -21.11 -8.55 -20.02
CA HIS A 403 -22.01 -7.74 -19.18
C HIS A 403 -22.37 -6.39 -19.82
N ARG A 404 -22.58 -6.36 -21.15
CA ARG A 404 -22.83 -5.11 -21.92
C ARG A 404 -24.07 -4.32 -21.49
N GLU A 405 -25.06 -4.99 -20.91
CA GLU A 405 -26.31 -4.38 -20.46
C GLU A 405 -26.24 -3.86 -19.01
N GLU A 406 -25.13 -4.12 -18.31
CA GLU A 406 -24.95 -3.76 -16.92
C GLU A 406 -24.15 -2.47 -16.74
N LEU A 407 -24.31 -1.83 -15.59
CA LEU A 407 -23.53 -0.65 -15.24
C LEU A 407 -22.15 -1.09 -14.76
N LEU A 408 -21.09 -0.69 -15.46
CA LEU A 408 -19.71 -1.01 -15.11
C LEU A 408 -18.97 0.26 -14.66
N SER A 409 -18.22 0.17 -13.57
CA SER A 409 -17.33 1.26 -13.16
C SER A 409 -16.15 1.43 -14.13
N HIS A 410 -15.45 2.57 -14.05
CA HIS A 410 -14.23 2.84 -14.81
C HIS A 410 -13.09 1.83 -14.55
N ALA A 411 -13.20 0.98 -13.53
CA ALA A 411 -12.26 -0.10 -13.29
C ALA A 411 -12.29 -1.16 -14.41
N PHE A 412 -13.37 -1.23 -15.18
CA PHE A 412 -13.55 -2.13 -16.32
C PHE A 412 -13.15 -1.51 -17.68
N THR A 413 -12.43 -0.39 -17.67
CA THR A 413 -11.84 0.18 -18.88
C THR A 413 -10.33 0.09 -18.82
N VAL A 414 -9.68 -0.15 -19.97
CA VAL A 414 -8.22 -0.14 -20.06
C VAL A 414 -7.72 1.27 -19.76
N GLN A 415 -6.96 1.40 -18.67
CA GLN A 415 -6.38 2.68 -18.23
C GLN A 415 -4.93 2.80 -18.68
N HIS A 416 -4.53 3.98 -19.15
CA HIS A 416 -3.14 4.25 -19.57
C HIS A 416 -2.35 5.10 -18.57
N PHE A 417 -3.02 5.83 -17.67
CA PHE A 417 -2.40 6.70 -16.66
C PHE A 417 -1.30 7.65 -17.22
N ALA A 418 -1.51 8.15 -18.45
CA ALA A 418 -0.48 8.88 -19.21
C ALA A 418 -0.04 10.18 -18.51
N GLU A 419 -0.97 10.92 -17.91
CA GLU A 419 -0.66 12.16 -17.18
C GLU A 419 0.24 11.88 -15.97
N ASP A 420 -0.11 10.87 -15.16
CA ASP A 420 0.68 10.43 -14.01
C ASP A 420 2.09 9.99 -14.44
N LEU A 421 2.17 9.15 -15.47
CA LEU A 421 3.45 8.68 -16.02
C LEU A 421 4.33 9.83 -16.52
N GLN A 422 3.76 10.80 -17.22
CA GLN A 422 4.51 11.96 -17.69
C GLN A 422 5.10 12.76 -16.52
N MET A 423 4.31 13.00 -15.47
CA MET A 423 4.76 13.70 -14.28
C MET A 423 5.86 12.94 -13.52
N ILE A 424 5.68 11.64 -13.33
CA ILE A 424 6.64 10.75 -12.66
C ILE A 424 7.96 10.71 -13.42
N CYS A 425 7.93 10.38 -14.71
CA CYS A 425 9.12 10.25 -15.53
C CYS A 425 9.88 11.58 -15.68
N SER A 426 9.16 12.72 -15.72
CA SER A 426 9.79 14.05 -15.71
C SER A 426 10.62 14.31 -14.46
N GLU A 427 10.17 13.84 -13.29
CA GLU A 427 10.94 13.97 -12.04
C GLU A 427 12.08 12.97 -11.95
N ILE A 428 11.86 11.72 -12.36
CA ILE A 428 12.91 10.69 -12.42
C ILE A 428 14.06 11.15 -13.32
N GLY A 429 13.75 11.68 -14.51
CA GLY A 429 14.75 12.20 -15.44
C GLY A 429 15.67 13.25 -14.82
N LYS A 430 15.11 14.20 -14.04
CA LYS A 430 15.89 15.23 -13.35
C LYS A 430 16.83 14.63 -12.31
N SER A 431 16.36 13.64 -11.55
CA SER A 431 17.17 12.97 -10.52
C SER A 431 18.32 12.17 -11.11
N ILE A 432 18.13 11.56 -12.28
CA ILE A 432 19.20 10.84 -12.99
C ILE A 432 20.23 11.84 -13.51
N THR A 433 19.80 12.91 -14.20
CA THR A 433 20.73 13.93 -14.74
C THR A 433 21.52 14.69 -13.68
N ALA A 434 20.97 14.85 -12.46
CA ALA A 434 21.66 15.55 -11.37
C ALA A 434 22.76 14.72 -10.70
N LYS A 435 22.80 13.40 -10.97
CA LYS A 435 23.80 12.46 -10.42
C LYS A 435 24.86 12.04 -11.46
N SER A 436 24.64 12.35 -12.73
CA SER A 436 25.59 12.22 -13.84
C SER A 436 26.52 13.42 -13.87
#